data_AF-A0A173RUS7-F1
#
_entry.id   AF-A0A173RUS7-F1
#
_cell.length_a   1.000
_cell.length_b   1.000
_cell.length_c   1.000
_cell.angle_alpha   90.00
_cell.angle_beta   90.00
_cell.angle_gamma   90.00
#
_symmetry.space_group_name_H-M   'P 1'
#
loop_
_entity.id
_entity.type
_entity.pdbx_description
1 polymer ?
#
loop_
_entity_poly.entity_id
_entity_poly.type
_entity_poly.pdbx_seq_one_letter_code
_entity_poly.pdbx_strand_id
1 'polypeptide(L)'
;MNPLSDVMGGWGIWETVNGEQKLTTECIENVIMMVPFSAVVMWTFEEKIGNAWEKILWYSGKMAFIFSVSIEMLQLLLRLGTFQLSDLFYNTVGGVVGGLMYYTMMRARKHL
;
A
#
# COMPACT_ATOMS: atom_id res chain seq x y z
N MET A 1 1.96 -8.17 -24.37
CA MET A 1 0.72 -7.80 -23.64
C MET A 1 0.63 -6.29 -23.57
N ASN A 2 -0.57 -5.72 -23.65
CA ASN A 2 -0.78 -4.28 -23.46
C ASN A 2 -0.79 -4.01 -21.95
N PRO A 3 0.21 -3.29 -21.40
CA PRO A 3 0.32 -3.11 -19.95
C PRO A 3 -0.73 -2.14 -19.37
N LEU A 4 -1.53 -1.50 -20.23
CA LEU A 4 -2.67 -0.66 -19.86
C LEU A 4 -4.02 -1.34 -20.13
N SER A 5 -4.03 -2.63 -20.44
CA SER A 5 -5.28 -3.34 -20.76
C SER A 5 -6.18 -3.59 -19.55
N ASP A 6 -5.62 -3.58 -18.33
CA ASP A 6 -6.34 -3.93 -17.11
C ASP A 6 -6.21 -2.85 -16.01
N VAL A 7 -6.28 -1.58 -16.40
CA VAL A 7 -6.12 -0.45 -15.46
C VAL A 7 -7.15 -0.45 -14.32
N MET A 8 -8.34 -0.99 -14.59
CA MET A 8 -9.44 -1.08 -13.63
C MET A 8 -9.60 -2.49 -13.04
N GLY A 9 -8.60 -3.36 -13.17
CA GLY A 9 -8.61 -4.71 -12.60
C GLY A 9 -8.42 -4.72 -11.08
N GLY A 10 -8.41 -5.92 -10.49
CA GLY A 10 -7.87 -6.15 -9.14
C GLY A 10 -8.68 -5.64 -7.94
N TRP A 11 -9.93 -5.18 -8.09
CA TRP A 11 -10.74 -4.61 -6.99
C TRP A 11 -11.34 -5.62 -6.00
N GLY A 12 -11.20 -6.92 -6.26
CA GLY A 12 -11.83 -7.96 -5.46
C GLY A 12 -10.89 -9.13 -5.23
N ILE A 13 -11.26 -9.97 -4.27
CA ILE A 13 -10.60 -11.26 -4.00
C ILE A 13 -11.07 -12.38 -4.94
N TRP A 14 -11.96 -12.07 -5.87
CA TRP A 14 -12.51 -13.03 -6.83
C TRP A 14 -12.38 -12.46 -8.24
N GLU A 15 -11.81 -13.24 -9.13
CA GLU A 15 -11.74 -12.96 -10.56
C GLU A 15 -12.40 -14.08 -11.35
N THR A 16 -13.19 -13.74 -12.37
CA THR A 16 -13.79 -14.75 -13.26
C THR A 16 -12.90 -14.94 -14.48
N VAL A 17 -12.20 -16.07 -14.54
CA VAL A 17 -11.32 -16.42 -15.67
C VAL A 17 -11.91 -17.62 -16.39
N ASN A 18 -12.28 -17.44 -17.66
CA ASN A 18 -12.91 -18.49 -18.49
C ASN A 18 -14.19 -19.09 -17.89
N GLY A 19 -14.97 -18.30 -17.15
CA GLY A 19 -16.22 -18.74 -16.51
C GLY A 19 -16.06 -19.42 -15.15
N GLU A 20 -14.83 -19.60 -14.68
CA GLU A 20 -14.54 -20.09 -13.32
C GLU A 20 -14.14 -18.94 -12.40
N GLN A 21 -14.66 -18.92 -11.16
CA GLN A 21 -14.21 -17.99 -10.14
C GLN A 21 -12.89 -18.48 -9.54
N LYS A 22 -11.88 -17.63 -9.60
CA LYS A 22 -10.57 -17.84 -8.96
C LYS A 22 -10.39 -16.85 -7.82
N LEU A 23 -9.83 -17.33 -6.73
CA LEU A 23 -9.46 -16.46 -5.60
C LEU A 23 -8.18 -15.70 -5.96
N THR A 24 -8.21 -14.38 -5.83
CA THR A 24 -7.07 -13.48 -5.97
C THR A 24 -6.70 -12.90 -4.61
N THR A 25 -5.41 -12.89 -4.28
CA THR A 25 -4.90 -12.41 -2.98
C THR A 25 -4.16 -11.09 -3.09
N GLU A 26 -4.00 -10.55 -4.31
CA GLU A 26 -3.23 -9.35 -4.63
C GLU A 26 -3.62 -8.14 -3.77
N CYS A 27 -4.92 -7.89 -3.59
CA CYS A 27 -5.39 -6.77 -2.76
C CYS A 27 -4.95 -6.88 -1.29
N ILE A 28 -4.96 -8.09 -0.72
CA ILE A 28 -4.55 -8.34 0.67
C ILE A 28 -3.03 -8.26 0.78
N GLU A 29 -2.31 -8.81 -0.20
CA GLU A 29 -0.85 -8.77 -0.26
C GLU A 29 -0.35 -7.32 -0.34
N ASN A 30 -0.94 -6.49 -1.20
CA ASN A 30 -0.64 -5.07 -1.33
C ASN A 30 -0.80 -4.30 0.00
N VAL A 31 -1.91 -4.54 0.71
CA VAL A 31 -2.13 -3.95 2.05
C VAL A 31 -1.05 -4.40 3.04
N ILE A 32 -0.80 -5.71 3.13
CA ILE A 32 0.14 -6.28 4.12
C ILE A 32 1.57 -5.81 3.86
N MET A 33 1.99 -5.74 2.59
CA MET A 33 3.34 -5.29 2.22
C MET A 33 3.62 -3.83 2.61
N MET A 34 2.59 -2.98 2.64
CA MET A 34 2.75 -1.57 3.00
C MET A 34 2.85 -1.32 4.51
N VAL A 35 2.51 -2.31 5.35
CA VAL A 35 2.64 -2.21 6.81
C VAL A 35 4.11 -2.09 7.26
N PRO A 36 5.02 -3.03 6.94
CA PRO A 36 6.43 -2.91 7.30
C PRO A 36 7.10 -1.70 6.61
N PHE A 37 6.75 -1.41 5.36
CA PHE A 37 7.22 -0.21 4.66
C PHE A 37 6.88 1.06 5.45
N SER A 38 5.62 1.21 5.85
CA SER A 38 5.16 2.38 6.62
C SER A 38 5.85 2.47 7.96
N ALA A 39 6.06 1.36 8.67
CA ALA A 39 6.80 1.38 9.92
C ALA A 39 8.23 1.93 9.74
N VAL A 40 8.93 1.49 8.68
CA VAL A 40 10.27 2.00 8.36
C VAL A 40 10.25 3.49 8.02
N VAL A 41 9.29 3.93 7.19
CA VAL A 41 9.12 5.35 6.84
C VAL A 41 8.85 6.19 8.09
N MET A 42 7.94 5.74 8.95
CA MET A 42 7.55 6.45 10.15
C MET A 42 8.70 6.55 11.16
N TRP A 43 9.44 5.46 11.35
CA TRP A 43 10.63 5.44 12.19
C TRP A 43 11.74 6.36 11.66
N THR A 44 12.01 6.31 10.34
CA THR A 44 13.05 7.13 9.70
C THR A 44 12.78 8.62 9.82
N PHE A 45 11.51 9.03 9.76
CA PHE A 45 11.11 10.44 9.76
C PHE A 45 10.37 10.85 11.05
N GLU A 46 10.53 10.10 12.14
CA GLU A 46 9.77 10.32 13.38
C GLU A 46 9.95 11.74 13.92
N GLU A 47 11.18 12.25 13.94
CA GLU A 47 11.50 13.60 14.41
C GLU A 47 10.80 14.70 13.59
N LYS A 48 10.61 14.47 12.29
CA LYS A 48 9.97 15.41 11.37
C LYS A 48 8.44 15.38 11.47
N ILE A 49 7.87 14.20 11.68
CA ILE A 49 6.41 13.99 11.68
C ILE A 49 5.83 14.35 13.07
N GLY A 50 6.54 14.01 14.13
CA GLY A 50 6.09 14.16 15.52
C GLY A 50 5.03 13.13 15.91
N ASN A 51 4.37 13.37 17.04
CA ASN A 51 3.46 12.39 17.68
C ASN A 51 1.96 12.60 17.38
N ALA A 52 1.61 13.48 16.45
CA ALA A 52 0.22 13.74 16.10
C ALA A 52 -0.31 12.65 15.14
N TRP A 53 -1.37 11.95 15.53
CA TRP A 53 -1.94 10.85 14.74
C TRP A 53 -2.35 11.28 13.33
N GLU A 54 -2.91 12.48 13.16
CA GLU A 54 -3.27 13.04 11.84
C GLU A 54 -2.04 13.20 10.93
N LYS A 55 -0.91 13.67 11.48
CA LYS A 55 0.33 13.84 10.72
C LYS A 55 0.91 12.49 10.32
N ILE A 56 0.85 11.50 11.21
CA ILE A 56 1.29 10.14 10.94
C ILE A 56 0.49 9.54 9.78
N LEU A 57 -0.85 9.64 9.83
CA LEU A 57 -1.71 9.12 8.77
C LEU A 57 -1.49 9.81 7.44
N TRP A 58 -1.43 11.13 7.45
CA TRP A 58 -1.22 11.91 6.24
C TRP A 58 0.14 11.61 5.60
N TYR A 59 1.19 11.53 6.41
CA TYR A 59 2.53 11.26 5.92
C TYR A 59 2.69 9.82 5.43
N SER A 60 2.18 8.83 6.17
CA SER A 60 2.27 7.42 5.77
C SER A 60 1.46 7.15 4.50
N GLY A 61 0.23 7.66 4.41
CA GLY A 61 -0.61 7.55 3.22
C GLY A 61 0.01 8.23 2.00
N LYS A 62 0.54 9.45 2.16
CA LYS A 62 1.23 10.17 1.07
C LYS A 62 2.46 9.41 0.58
N MET A 63 3.29 8.90 1.50
CA MET A 63 4.51 8.16 1.13
C MET A 63 4.16 6.83 0.46
N ALA A 64 3.17 6.10 0.98
CA ALA A 64 2.68 4.87 0.35
C ALA A 64 2.13 5.13 -1.05
N PHE A 65 1.35 6.19 -1.25
CA PHE A 65 0.85 6.56 -2.58
C PHE A 65 1.98 6.85 -3.57
N ILE A 66 2.95 7.70 -3.19
CA ILE A 66 4.10 8.04 -4.04
C ILE A 66 4.91 6.78 -4.37
N PHE A 67 5.16 5.93 -3.37
CA PHE A 67 5.88 4.68 -3.57
C PHE A 67 5.14 3.71 -4.49
N SER A 68 3.81 3.61 -4.35
CA SER A 68 2.96 2.79 -5.22
C SER A 68 3.02 3.25 -6.66
N VAL A 69 2.84 4.55 -6.91
CA VAL A 69 3.02 5.13 -8.26
C VAL A 69 4.42 4.81 -8.81
N SER A 70 5.45 4.87 -7.97
CA SER A 70 6.82 4.56 -8.40
C SER A 70 6.97 3.08 -8.80
N ILE A 71 6.39 2.14 -8.05
CA ILE A 71 6.41 0.71 -8.36
C ILE A 71 5.69 0.43 -9.68
N GLU A 72 4.49 0.97 -9.85
CA GLU A 72 3.66 0.77 -11.05
C GLU A 72 4.35 1.34 -12.31
N MET A 73 4.97 2.51 -12.19
CA MET A 73 5.75 3.10 -13.28
C MET A 73 7.00 2.28 -13.61
N LEU A 74 7.66 1.68 -12.60
CA LEU A 74 8.79 0.77 -12.82
C LEU A 74 8.34 -0.53 -13.48
N GLN A 75 7.22 -1.12 -13.06
CA GLN A 75 6.64 -2.32 -13.68
C GLN A 75 6.26 -2.06 -15.15
N LEU A 76 5.69 -0.90 -15.44
CA LEU A 76 5.41 -0.45 -16.81
C LEU A 76 6.68 -0.29 -17.65
N LEU A 77 7.69 0.42 -17.11
CA LEU A 77 8.96 0.67 -17.80
C LEU A 77 9.68 -0.64 -18.15
N LEU A 78 9.71 -1.57 -17.19
CA LEU A 78 10.37 -2.88 -17.32
C LEU A 78 9.50 -3.93 -18.03
N ARG A 79 8.24 -3.60 -18.34
CA ARG A 79 7.25 -4.50 -18.94
C ARG A 79 7.01 -5.78 -18.14
N LEU A 80 7.08 -5.68 -16.80
CA LEU A 80 6.94 -6.80 -15.86
C LEU A 80 5.49 -7.04 -15.42
N GLY A 81 4.60 -6.04 -15.59
CA GLY A 81 3.21 -6.12 -15.13
C GLY A 81 2.28 -5.14 -15.85
N THR A 82 1.03 -5.10 -15.38
CA THR A 82 -0.01 -4.15 -15.79
C THR A 82 -0.11 -3.01 -14.78
N PHE A 83 -0.36 -1.80 -15.26
CA PHE A 83 -0.63 -0.67 -14.37
C PHE A 83 -2.03 -0.81 -13.78
N GLN A 84 -2.17 -0.98 -12.47
CA GLN A 84 -3.47 -1.22 -11.83
C GLN A 84 -3.82 -0.15 -10.78
N LEU A 85 -4.99 0.48 -10.93
CA LEU A 85 -5.46 1.48 -9.96
C LEU A 85 -5.87 0.87 -8.61
N SER A 86 -6.28 -0.40 -8.61
CA SER A 86 -6.49 -1.17 -7.38
C SER A 86 -5.23 -1.18 -6.52
N ASP A 87 -4.07 -1.33 -7.14
CA ASP A 87 -2.81 -1.51 -6.45
C ASP A 87 -2.36 -0.21 -5.80
N LEU A 88 -2.50 0.92 -6.49
CA LEU A 88 -2.33 2.24 -5.87
C LEU A 88 -3.26 2.42 -4.66
N PHE A 89 -4.52 2.00 -4.77
CA PHE A 89 -5.51 2.15 -3.72
C PHE A 89 -5.17 1.27 -2.50
N TYR A 90 -5.01 -0.04 -2.69
CA TYR A 90 -4.74 -1.00 -1.62
C TYR A 90 -3.41 -0.73 -0.94
N ASN A 91 -2.38 -0.35 -1.69
CA ASN A 91 -1.12 0.05 -1.10
C ASN A 91 -1.25 1.33 -0.26
N THR A 92 -2.02 2.32 -0.71
CA THR A 92 -2.28 3.53 0.08
C THR A 92 -3.04 3.20 1.37
N VAL A 93 -4.05 2.33 1.30
CA VAL A 93 -4.78 1.82 2.47
C VAL A 93 -3.82 1.11 3.43
N GLY A 94 -2.99 0.19 2.93
CA GLY A 94 -1.96 -0.47 3.72
C GLY A 94 -0.97 0.50 4.36
N GLY A 95 -0.67 1.60 3.68
CA GLY A 95 0.15 2.69 4.19
C GLY A 95 -0.45 3.39 5.41
N VAL A 96 -1.76 3.68 5.34
CA VAL A 96 -2.52 4.27 6.44
C VAL A 96 -2.63 3.28 7.60
N VAL A 97 -2.95 2.01 7.33
CA VAL A 97 -3.01 0.96 8.36
C VAL A 97 -1.65 0.78 9.05
N GLY A 98 -0.55 0.71 8.28
CA GLY A 98 0.80 0.62 8.83
C GLY A 98 1.18 1.81 9.71
N GLY A 99 0.79 3.03 9.31
CA GLY A 99 0.97 4.24 10.12
C GLY A 99 0.22 4.18 11.46
N LEU A 100 -1.04 3.70 11.46
CA LEU A 100 -1.80 3.49 12.69
C LEU A 100 -1.18 2.43 13.60
N MET A 101 -0.74 1.31 13.01
CA MET A 101 -0.06 0.25 13.76
C MET A 101 1.22 0.78 14.41
N TYR A 102 2.04 1.53 13.68
CA TYR A 102 3.23 2.17 14.25
C TYR A 102 2.88 3.08 15.44
N TYR A 103 1.89 3.97 15.25
CA TYR A 103 1.47 4.90 16.30
C TYR A 103 0.99 4.18 17.58
N THR A 104 0.14 3.15 17.41
CA THR A 104 -0.39 2.38 18.55
C THR A 104 0.71 1.63 19.29
N MET A 105 1.65 1.01 18.57
CA MET A 105 2.81 0.33 19.17
C MET A 105 3.71 1.32 19.94
N MET A 106 4.01 2.48 19.36
CA MET A 106 4.82 3.50 20.02
C MET A 106 4.16 4.05 21.28
N ARG A 107 2.83 4.22 21.25
CA ARG A 107 2.07 4.66 22.42
C ARG A 107 2.06 3.58 23.51
N ALA A 108 1.85 2.32 23.15
CA ALA A 108 1.91 1.20 24.08
C ALA A 108 3.29 1.09 24.77
N ARG A 109 4.39 1.28 24.04
CA ARG A 109 5.75 1.25 24.60
C ARG A 109 6.03 2.35 25.62
N LYS A 110 5.35 3.51 25.54
CA LYS A 110 5.50 4.59 26.53
C LYS A 110 4.74 4.31 27.84
N HIS A 111 3.83 3.35 27.83
CA HIS A 111 3.02 2.95 28.99
C HIS A 111 3.55 1.67 29.67
N LEU A 112 4.64 1.09 29.16
CA LEU A 112 5.38 -0.03 29.74
C LEU A 112 6.65 0.49 30.41
#